data_AF-A0A415EPA9-F1
#
_entry.id   AF-A0A415EPA9-F1
#
_cell.length_a   1.000
_cell.length_b   1.000
_cell.length_c   1.000
_cell.angle_alpha   90.00
_cell.angle_beta   90.00
_cell.angle_gamma   90.00
#
_symmetry.space_group_name_H-M   'P 1'
#
loop_
_entity.id
_entity.type
_entity.pdbx_description
1 polymer ?
#
loop_
_entity_poly.entity_id
_entity_poly.type
_entity_poly.pdbx_seq_one_letter_code
_entity_poly.pdbx_strand_id
1 'polypeptide(L)'
;MATIQLFISDTPICFEKAEFTFMEETFVIEKQQLFEKVDAVMHQEVSSALVSLVEKALLTLEAIGEEEDYFDLLYLTYENTRHSLSGQQLLAQPFPAVEAALQPVFDELAEPIVEKFYEELTNQLEEVADDELFSSYYLDEEEAVIQIDAPIQHEEVIALPALLRDYHGTLHLTFEKFYEYLV
;
A
#
# COMPACT_ATOMS: atom_id res chain seq x y z
N MET A 1 -11.11 -2.76 -4.39
CA MET A 1 -10.29 -3.06 -3.19
C MET A 1 -9.95 -4.54 -3.19
N ALA A 2 -8.69 -4.87 -3.37
CA ALA A 2 -8.22 -6.23 -3.52
C ALA A 2 -8.17 -6.97 -2.18
N THR A 3 -8.65 -8.22 -2.13
CA THR A 3 -8.70 -9.02 -0.89
C THR A 3 -8.28 -10.45 -1.16
N ILE A 4 -7.31 -10.96 -0.39
CA ILE A 4 -6.94 -12.38 -0.39
C ILE A 4 -7.71 -13.11 0.70
N GLN A 5 -8.42 -14.16 0.30
CA GLN A 5 -9.21 -15.02 1.16
C GLN A 5 -8.37 -16.18 1.67
N LEU A 6 -8.28 -16.33 3.00
CA LEU A 6 -7.55 -17.40 3.67
C LEU A 6 -8.50 -18.42 4.28
N PHE A 7 -8.31 -19.68 3.92
CA PHE A 7 -9.09 -20.81 4.41
C PHE A 7 -8.25 -21.61 5.42
N ILE A 8 -8.38 -21.25 6.70
CA ILE A 8 -7.68 -21.88 7.82
C ILE A 8 -8.68 -22.51 8.77
N SER A 9 -8.56 -23.80 9.05
CA SER A 9 -9.40 -24.53 10.01
C SER A 9 -8.67 -24.76 11.35
N ASP A 10 -9.39 -25.00 12.45
CA ASP A 10 -8.84 -25.15 13.81
C ASP A 10 -8.72 -26.60 14.31
N THR A 11 -9.42 -27.57 13.69
CA THR A 11 -9.47 -28.96 14.22
C THR A 11 -9.52 -30.02 13.11
N PRO A 12 -8.37 -30.51 12.62
CA PRO A 12 -7.01 -30.08 12.97
C PRO A 12 -6.70 -28.67 12.42
N ILE A 13 -5.65 -28.03 12.94
CA ILE A 13 -5.17 -26.77 12.35
C ILE A 13 -4.68 -27.06 10.94
N CYS A 14 -5.32 -26.46 9.95
CA CYS A 14 -5.06 -26.74 8.55
C CYS A 14 -5.08 -25.45 7.73
N PHE A 15 -4.02 -25.21 6.96
CA PHE A 15 -4.05 -24.25 5.86
C PHE A 15 -4.57 -24.97 4.61
N GLU A 16 -5.85 -24.78 4.31
CA GLU A 16 -6.53 -25.47 3.22
C GLU A 16 -6.09 -24.88 1.88
N LYS A 17 -6.30 -23.57 1.72
CA LYS A 17 -5.99 -22.80 0.51
C LYS A 17 -5.98 -21.30 0.79
N ALA A 18 -5.43 -20.55 -0.16
CA ALA A 18 -5.60 -19.11 -0.29
C ALA A 18 -6.16 -18.80 -1.68
N GLU A 19 -7.09 -17.86 -1.75
CA GLU A 19 -7.74 -17.44 -3.00
C GLU A 19 -7.64 -15.93 -3.17
N PHE A 20 -7.35 -15.49 -4.38
CA PHE A 20 -7.30 -14.08 -4.73
C PHE A 20 -8.03 -13.84 -6.04
N THR A 21 -9.09 -13.04 -5.99
CA THR A 21 -9.77 -12.57 -7.20
C THR A 21 -9.32 -11.15 -7.50
N PHE A 22 -8.76 -10.95 -8.68
CA PHE A 22 -8.21 -9.68 -9.13
C PHE A 22 -8.40 -9.55 -10.64
N MET A 23 -8.88 -8.40 -11.11
CA MET A 23 -9.21 -8.14 -12.52
C MET A 23 -10.04 -9.26 -13.18
N GLU A 24 -11.12 -9.68 -12.53
CA GLU A 24 -12.02 -10.79 -12.96
C GLU A 24 -11.37 -12.19 -13.02
N GLU A 25 -10.06 -12.31 -12.78
CA GLU A 25 -9.34 -13.58 -12.69
C GLU A 25 -9.28 -14.06 -11.25
N THR A 26 -9.37 -15.39 -11.03
CA THR A 26 -9.25 -15.99 -9.70
C THR A 26 -8.03 -16.90 -9.63
N PHE A 27 -7.09 -16.52 -8.77
CA PHE A 27 -5.90 -17.28 -8.45
C PHE A 27 -6.14 -18.10 -7.18
N VAL A 28 -5.74 -19.37 -7.22
CA VAL A 28 -5.88 -20.28 -6.08
C VAL A 28 -4.54 -20.95 -5.79
N ILE A 29 -4.16 -21.00 -4.52
CA ILE A 29 -3.06 -21.83 -4.01
C ILE A 29 -3.66 -22.84 -3.03
N GLU A 30 -3.73 -24.10 -3.44
CA GLU A 30 -4.14 -25.21 -2.57
C GLU A 30 -2.93 -25.80 -1.84
N LYS A 31 -3.04 -25.99 -0.52
CA LYS A 31 -1.97 -26.53 0.32
C LYS A 31 -2.38 -27.76 1.13
N GLN A 32 -3.58 -27.75 1.72
CA GLN A 32 -4.08 -28.84 2.59
C GLN A 32 -3.06 -29.27 3.66
N GLN A 33 -2.34 -28.29 4.23
CA GLN A 33 -1.20 -28.55 5.10
C GLN A 33 -1.60 -28.44 6.57
N LEU A 34 -1.29 -29.48 7.33
CA LEU A 34 -1.57 -29.57 8.76
C LEU A 34 -0.46 -28.94 9.60
N PHE A 35 -0.85 -28.28 10.67
CA PHE A 35 0.05 -27.67 11.65
C PHE A 35 -0.35 -28.08 13.07
N GLU A 36 0.62 -28.12 13.98
CA GLU A 36 0.34 -28.40 15.40
C GLU A 36 -0.14 -27.15 16.15
N LYS A 37 0.26 -25.97 15.68
CA LYS A 37 -0.02 -24.65 16.28
C LYS A 37 0.22 -23.54 15.25
N VAL A 38 -0.30 -22.35 15.54
CA VAL A 38 0.07 -21.13 14.82
C VAL A 38 1.44 -20.66 15.30
N ASP A 39 2.46 -20.85 14.48
CA ASP A 39 3.83 -20.43 14.75
C ASP A 39 4.52 -19.89 13.49
N ALA A 40 5.83 -19.61 13.60
CA ALA A 40 6.63 -19.08 12.51
C ALA A 40 6.64 -19.98 11.26
N VAL A 41 6.50 -21.30 11.41
CA VAL A 41 6.48 -22.23 10.27
C VAL A 41 5.18 -22.09 9.51
N MET A 42 4.05 -22.08 10.22
CA MET A 42 2.74 -21.83 9.60
C MET A 42 2.70 -20.44 8.95
N HIS A 43 3.22 -19.42 9.63
CA HIS A 43 3.29 -18.06 9.11
C HIS A 43 4.11 -17.98 7.82
N GLN A 44 5.27 -18.64 7.77
CA GLN A 44 6.10 -18.69 6.58
C GLN A 44 5.38 -19.38 5.41
N GLU A 45 4.72 -20.51 5.63
CA GLU A 45 4.00 -21.23 4.57
C GLU A 45 2.84 -20.42 4.00
N VAL A 46 2.06 -19.74 4.87
CA VAL A 46 1.00 -18.86 4.41
C VAL A 46 1.60 -17.65 3.69
N SER A 47 2.65 -17.03 4.23
CA SER A 47 3.34 -15.91 3.58
C SER A 47 3.82 -16.26 2.17
N SER A 48 4.40 -17.46 1.97
CA SER A 48 4.82 -17.90 0.64
C SER A 48 3.64 -18.08 -0.32
N ALA A 49 2.52 -18.61 0.15
CA ALA A 49 1.31 -18.73 -0.68
C ALA A 49 0.73 -17.36 -1.05
N LEU A 50 0.74 -16.40 -0.12
CA LEU A 50 0.30 -15.02 -0.36
C LEU A 50 1.19 -14.33 -1.40
N VAL A 51 2.52 -14.45 -1.28
CA VAL A 51 3.47 -13.90 -2.26
C VAL A 51 3.19 -14.47 -3.65
N SER A 52 3.00 -15.78 -3.80
CA SER A 52 2.67 -16.37 -5.09
C SER A 52 1.33 -15.92 -5.68
N LEU A 53 0.36 -15.49 -4.85
CA LEU A 53 -0.88 -14.89 -5.34
C LEU A 53 -0.65 -13.46 -5.82
N VAL A 54 0.12 -12.67 -5.07
CA VAL A 54 0.49 -11.31 -5.48
C VAL A 54 1.30 -11.33 -6.77
N GLU A 55 2.32 -12.18 -6.88
CA GLU A 55 3.11 -12.32 -8.11
C GLU A 55 2.24 -12.64 -9.34
N LYS A 56 1.22 -13.49 -9.18
CA LYS A 56 0.27 -13.77 -10.28
C LYS A 56 -0.56 -12.56 -10.65
N ALA A 57 -1.05 -11.81 -9.67
CA ALA A 57 -1.82 -10.60 -9.93
C ALA A 57 -0.96 -9.51 -10.58
N LEU A 58 0.30 -9.36 -10.18
CA LEU A 58 1.25 -8.45 -10.83
C LEU A 58 1.50 -8.82 -12.30
N LEU A 59 1.65 -10.12 -12.60
CA LEU A 59 1.76 -10.56 -14.00
C LEU A 59 0.51 -10.23 -14.82
N THR A 60 -0.67 -10.29 -14.22
CA THR A 60 -1.92 -9.87 -14.88
C THR A 60 -1.97 -8.35 -15.07
N LEU A 61 -1.57 -7.56 -14.07
CA LEU A 61 -1.42 -6.10 -14.18
C LEU A 61 -0.46 -5.71 -15.31
N GLU A 62 0.73 -6.31 -15.34
CA GLU A 62 1.72 -6.01 -16.38
C GLU A 62 1.22 -6.35 -17.79
N ALA A 63 0.37 -7.37 -17.91
CA ALA A 63 -0.13 -7.84 -19.20
C ALA A 63 -1.30 -7.02 -19.75
N ILE A 64 -2.24 -6.63 -18.88
CA ILE A 64 -3.54 -6.08 -19.28
C ILE A 64 -4.06 -4.93 -18.37
N GLY A 65 -3.31 -4.56 -17.34
CA GLY A 65 -3.72 -3.55 -16.35
C GLY A 65 -3.57 -2.11 -16.83
N GLU A 66 -4.39 -1.25 -16.25
CA GLU A 66 -4.30 0.21 -16.32
C GLU A 66 -3.82 0.76 -14.96
N GLU A 67 -3.39 2.03 -14.92
CA GLU A 67 -2.89 2.67 -13.69
C GLU A 67 -3.89 2.57 -12.52
N GLU A 68 -5.19 2.69 -12.81
CA GLU A 68 -6.27 2.57 -11.81
C GLU A 68 -6.29 1.17 -11.13
N ASP A 69 -5.86 0.12 -11.82
CA ASP A 69 -5.86 -1.25 -11.29
C ASP A 69 -4.75 -1.45 -10.24
N TYR A 70 -3.66 -0.69 -10.31
CA TYR A 70 -2.58 -0.74 -9.32
C TYR A 70 -3.06 -0.26 -7.95
N PHE A 71 -3.97 0.72 -7.90
CA PHE A 71 -4.54 1.22 -6.64
C PHE A 71 -5.29 0.14 -5.87
N ASP A 72 -5.86 -0.84 -6.55
CA ASP A 72 -6.57 -1.94 -5.90
C ASP A 72 -5.60 -2.84 -5.10
N LEU A 73 -4.36 -3.01 -5.57
CA LEU A 73 -3.30 -3.75 -4.88
C LEU A 73 -2.61 -2.94 -3.78
N LEU A 74 -2.55 -1.61 -3.90
CA LEU A 74 -1.99 -0.74 -2.88
C LEU A 74 -2.65 -0.96 -1.51
N TYR A 75 -3.95 -1.23 -1.51
CA TYR A 75 -4.77 -1.47 -0.31
C TYR A 75 -5.16 -2.95 -0.16
N LEU A 76 -4.25 -3.86 -0.53
CA LEU A 76 -4.47 -5.29 -0.38
C LEU A 76 -4.80 -5.66 1.07
N THR A 77 -5.92 -6.34 1.27
CA THR A 77 -6.32 -6.85 2.59
C THR A 77 -6.42 -8.37 2.60
N TYR A 78 -6.51 -8.94 3.81
CA TYR A 78 -6.65 -10.37 4.03
C TYR A 78 -7.94 -10.68 4.79
N GLU A 79 -8.66 -11.71 4.33
CA GLU A 79 -9.90 -12.17 4.94
C GLU A 79 -9.73 -13.57 5.56
N ASN A 80 -10.09 -13.72 6.83
CA ASN A 80 -10.22 -15.04 7.46
C ASN A 80 -11.61 -15.63 7.17
N THR A 81 -11.73 -16.33 6.04
CA THR A 81 -13.01 -16.84 5.51
C THR A 81 -13.64 -17.92 6.38
N ARG A 82 -12.84 -18.65 7.16
CA ARG A 82 -13.34 -19.68 8.09
C ARG A 82 -13.72 -19.10 9.45
N HIS A 83 -13.41 -17.82 9.71
CA HIS A 83 -13.54 -17.18 11.01
C HIS A 83 -12.87 -18.00 12.14
N SER A 84 -11.79 -18.71 11.82
CA SER A 84 -11.08 -19.57 12.76
C SER A 84 -10.22 -18.76 13.72
N LEU A 85 -10.00 -19.28 14.92
CA LEU A 85 -9.08 -18.67 15.88
C LEU A 85 -7.65 -18.66 15.34
N SER A 86 -7.23 -19.77 14.70
CA SER A 86 -5.90 -19.88 14.11
C SER A 86 -5.70 -18.86 12.98
N GLY A 87 -6.71 -18.65 12.12
CA GLY A 87 -6.66 -17.63 11.08
C GLY A 87 -6.58 -16.21 11.65
N GLN A 88 -7.32 -15.92 12.73
CA GLN A 88 -7.25 -14.61 13.40
C GLN A 88 -5.89 -14.37 14.05
N GLN A 89 -5.32 -15.38 14.72
CA GLN A 89 -3.98 -15.30 15.30
C GLN A 89 -2.89 -15.09 14.25
N LEU A 90 -3.05 -15.72 13.08
CA LEU A 90 -2.13 -15.56 11.96
C LEU A 90 -2.19 -14.14 11.40
N LEU A 91 -3.39 -13.64 11.10
CA LEU A 91 -3.60 -12.30 10.53
C LEU A 91 -3.30 -11.14 11.49
N ALA A 92 -3.12 -11.42 12.79
CA ALA A 92 -2.65 -10.43 13.75
C ALA A 92 -1.15 -10.09 13.59
N GLN A 93 -0.42 -10.85 12.76
CA GLN A 93 0.98 -10.61 12.44
C GLN A 93 1.11 -10.09 10.99
N PRO A 94 2.07 -9.18 10.73
CA PRO A 94 2.30 -8.67 9.38
C PRO A 94 2.94 -9.72 8.47
N PHE A 95 2.80 -9.55 7.15
CA PHE A 95 3.47 -10.36 6.13
C PHE A 95 4.53 -9.54 5.35
N PRO A 96 5.74 -9.31 5.90
CA PRO A 96 6.75 -8.46 5.25
C PRO A 96 7.15 -8.92 3.85
N ALA A 97 7.13 -10.23 3.58
CA ALA A 97 7.46 -10.75 2.26
C ALA A 97 6.38 -10.38 1.22
N VAL A 98 5.12 -10.20 1.64
CA VAL A 98 4.05 -9.74 0.76
C VAL A 98 4.18 -8.25 0.50
N GLU A 99 4.52 -7.46 1.53
CA GLU A 99 4.84 -6.03 1.35
C GLU A 99 5.99 -5.84 0.35
N ALA A 100 7.06 -6.62 0.48
CA ALA A 100 8.18 -6.60 -0.46
C ALA A 100 7.76 -7.03 -1.88
N ALA A 101 6.85 -8.00 -2.01
CA ALA A 101 6.33 -8.42 -3.30
C ALA A 101 5.48 -7.32 -3.97
N LEU A 102 4.85 -6.43 -3.20
CA LEU A 102 4.08 -5.30 -3.71
C LEU A 102 4.95 -4.09 -4.08
N GLN A 103 6.27 -4.12 -3.87
CA GLN A 103 7.16 -2.99 -4.22
C GLN A 103 6.93 -2.42 -5.63
N PRO A 104 6.79 -3.23 -6.69
CA PRO A 104 6.54 -2.71 -8.04
C PRO A 104 5.26 -1.88 -8.16
N VAL A 105 4.24 -2.16 -7.34
CA VAL A 105 2.99 -1.38 -7.31
C VAL A 105 3.24 -0.01 -6.69
N PHE A 106 4.03 0.04 -5.61
CA PHE A 106 4.40 1.30 -4.99
C PHE A 106 5.23 2.17 -5.93
N ASP A 107 6.16 1.55 -6.66
CA ASP A 107 7.02 2.26 -7.62
C ASP A 107 6.21 2.85 -8.79
N GLU A 108 5.24 2.10 -9.34
CA GLU A 108 4.38 2.59 -10.42
C GLU A 108 3.43 3.71 -9.97
N LEU A 109 2.93 3.63 -8.73
CA LEU A 109 1.99 4.62 -8.19
C LEU A 109 2.63 5.83 -7.53
N ALA A 110 3.94 5.80 -7.28
CA ALA A 110 4.65 6.86 -6.56
C ALA A 110 4.50 8.22 -7.25
N GLU A 111 4.84 8.30 -8.53
CA GLU A 111 4.75 9.53 -9.32
C GLU A 111 3.33 10.08 -9.43
N PRO A 112 2.30 9.33 -9.89
CA PRO A 112 0.96 9.88 -10.02
C PRO A 112 0.35 10.32 -8.68
N ILE A 113 0.66 9.62 -7.58
CA ILE A 113 0.17 10.00 -6.26
C ILE A 113 0.87 11.26 -5.76
N VAL A 114 2.18 11.40 -5.98
CA VAL A 114 2.94 12.59 -5.57
C VAL A 114 2.57 13.80 -6.41
N GLU A 115 2.37 13.64 -7.72
CA GLU A 115 1.91 14.72 -8.59
C GLU A 115 0.58 15.28 -8.08
N LYS A 116 -0.39 14.40 -7.85
CA LYS A 116 -1.70 14.81 -7.31
C LYS A 116 -1.60 15.43 -5.92
N PHE A 117 -0.75 14.86 -5.06
CA PHE A 117 -0.49 15.41 -3.73
C PHE A 117 0.07 16.82 -3.80
N TYR A 118 1.05 17.03 -4.67
CA TYR A 118 1.65 18.33 -4.91
C TYR A 118 0.62 19.33 -5.42
N GLU A 119 -0.18 18.98 -6.44
CA GLU A 119 -1.24 19.84 -6.96
C GLU A 119 -2.25 20.24 -5.88
N GLU A 120 -2.74 19.27 -5.08
CA GLU A 120 -3.69 19.55 -4.00
C GLU A 120 -3.07 20.43 -2.90
N LEU A 121 -1.80 20.20 -2.56
CA LEU A 121 -1.08 21.00 -1.57
C LEU A 121 -0.88 22.43 -2.06
N THR A 122 -0.39 22.64 -3.28
CA THR A 122 -0.14 23.98 -3.81
C THR A 122 -1.42 24.76 -3.97
N ASN A 123 -2.51 24.13 -4.42
CA ASN A 123 -3.83 24.78 -4.48
C ASN A 123 -4.27 25.29 -3.09
N GLN A 124 -4.09 24.49 -2.03
CA GLN A 124 -4.42 24.93 -0.66
C GLN A 124 -3.53 26.08 -0.19
N LEU A 125 -2.24 26.04 -0.52
CA LEU A 125 -1.30 27.09 -0.14
C LEU A 125 -1.55 28.40 -0.89
N GLU A 126 -1.93 28.35 -2.17
CA GLU A 126 -2.30 29.51 -2.97
C GLU A 126 -3.57 30.20 -2.47
N GLU A 127 -4.52 29.46 -1.89
CA GLU A 127 -5.74 30.04 -1.31
C GLU A 127 -5.47 30.91 -0.08
N VAL A 128 -4.35 30.68 0.62
CA VAL A 128 -3.99 31.36 1.87
C VAL A 128 -2.79 32.30 1.73
N ALA A 129 -2.01 32.19 0.66
CA ALA A 129 -0.87 33.05 0.40
C ALA A 129 -1.31 34.46 -0.07
N ASP A 130 -0.70 35.50 0.51
CA ASP A 130 -0.91 36.88 0.08
C ASP A 130 -0.17 37.22 -1.24
N ASP A 131 0.92 36.50 -1.52
CA ASP A 131 1.81 36.67 -2.67
C ASP A 131 1.79 35.45 -3.60
N GLU A 132 2.32 35.61 -4.82
CA GLU A 132 2.44 34.53 -5.80
C GLU A 132 3.35 33.40 -5.29
N LEU A 133 2.84 32.16 -5.36
CA LEU A 133 3.54 30.96 -4.91
C LEU A 133 4.38 30.38 -6.05
N PHE A 134 5.68 30.28 -5.85
CA PHE A 134 6.58 29.55 -6.75
C PHE A 134 7.03 28.28 -6.06
N SER A 135 6.68 27.13 -6.63
CA SER A 135 6.98 25.83 -6.06
C SER A 135 7.31 24.79 -7.13
N SER A 136 7.92 23.70 -6.68
CA SER A 136 8.23 22.52 -7.50
C SER A 136 8.25 21.26 -6.63
N TYR A 137 8.19 20.10 -7.28
CA TYR A 137 8.41 18.82 -6.62
C TYR A 137 9.34 17.93 -7.45
N TYR A 138 9.97 16.97 -6.78
CA TYR A 138 10.69 15.88 -7.41
C TYR A 138 10.68 14.63 -6.52
N LEU A 139 10.89 13.47 -7.14
CA LEU A 139 11.08 12.20 -6.44
C LEU A 139 12.58 11.94 -6.23
N ASP A 140 12.95 11.55 -5.02
CA ASP A 140 14.28 11.06 -4.65
C ASP A 140 14.17 9.69 -3.98
N GLU A 141 14.43 8.62 -4.73
CA GLU A 141 14.27 7.24 -4.28
C GLU A 141 12.89 6.96 -3.66
N GLU A 142 12.82 6.79 -2.33
CA GLU A 142 11.59 6.51 -1.57
C GLU A 142 10.97 7.78 -0.94
N GLU A 143 11.39 8.97 -1.38
CA GLU A 143 10.98 10.26 -0.84
C GLU A 143 10.42 11.18 -1.95
N ALA A 144 9.38 11.93 -1.61
CA ALA A 144 8.89 13.06 -2.39
C ALA A 144 9.39 14.35 -1.72
N VAL A 145 10.03 15.19 -2.50
CA VAL A 145 10.52 16.50 -2.03
C VAL A 145 9.67 17.59 -2.64
N ILE A 146 9.11 18.46 -1.79
CA ILE A 146 8.33 19.63 -2.20
C ILE A 146 9.09 20.87 -1.76
N GLN A 147 9.36 21.76 -2.71
CA GLN A 147 10.10 22.99 -2.50
C GLN A 147 9.23 24.19 -2.85
N ILE A 148 9.18 25.15 -1.93
CA ILE A 148 8.65 26.50 -2.17
C ILE A 148 9.85 27.44 -2.25
N ASP A 149 9.95 28.17 -3.35
CA ASP A 149 11.04 29.11 -3.66
C ASP A 149 10.67 30.57 -3.35
N ALA A 150 9.38 30.89 -3.42
CA ALA A 150 8.81 32.18 -3.04
C ALA A 150 7.34 32.00 -2.62
N PRO A 151 6.85 32.79 -1.65
CA PRO A 151 7.53 33.92 -0.98
C PRO A 151 8.56 33.51 0.08
N ILE A 152 8.63 32.21 0.41
CA ILE A 152 9.56 31.62 1.37
C ILE A 152 10.50 30.67 0.65
N GLN A 153 11.67 30.41 1.24
CA GLN A 153 12.53 29.30 0.83
C GLN A 153 12.40 28.19 1.85
N HIS A 154 11.57 27.20 1.54
CA HIS A 154 11.31 26.07 2.43
C HIS A 154 11.16 24.77 1.64
N GLU A 155 11.61 23.67 2.22
CA GLU A 155 11.59 22.34 1.63
C GLU A 155 11.00 21.36 2.63
N GLU A 156 10.09 20.50 2.17
CA GLU A 156 9.56 19.39 2.93
C GLU A 156 9.84 18.07 2.22
N VAL A 157 10.36 17.12 2.98
CA VAL A 157 10.65 15.76 2.54
C VAL A 157 9.61 14.81 3.11
N ILE A 158 8.97 14.04 2.23
CA ILE A 158 7.84 13.18 2.55
C ILE A 158 8.20 11.76 2.14
N ALA A 159 8.26 10.84 3.09
CA ALA A 159 8.45 9.43 2.78
C ALA A 159 7.25 8.87 2.01
N LEU A 160 7.47 8.29 0.83
CA LEU A 160 6.43 7.69 -0.01
C LEU A 160 5.58 6.66 0.76
N PRO A 161 6.15 5.76 1.60
CA PRO A 161 5.33 4.83 2.38
C PRO A 161 4.37 5.50 3.35
N ALA A 162 4.70 6.70 3.85
CA ALA A 162 3.79 7.46 4.72
C ALA A 162 2.65 8.08 3.90
N LEU A 163 2.99 8.70 2.76
CA LEU A 163 2.04 9.28 1.83
C LEU A 163 1.02 8.24 1.31
N LEU A 164 1.51 7.07 0.93
CA LEU A 164 0.70 5.98 0.37
C LEU A 164 -0.24 5.35 1.41
N ARG A 165 0.12 5.39 2.70
CA ARG A 165 -0.69 4.83 3.79
C ARG A 165 -1.71 5.83 4.34
N ASP A 166 -1.35 7.11 4.39
CA ASP A 166 -2.19 8.17 4.95
C ASP A 166 -2.06 9.45 4.13
N TYR A 167 -2.64 9.43 2.92
CA TYR A 167 -2.58 10.53 1.99
C TYR A 167 -3.11 11.84 2.60
N HIS A 168 -4.33 11.81 3.16
CA HIS A 168 -4.96 13.02 3.69
C HIS A 168 -4.33 13.52 4.99
N GLY A 169 -3.88 12.62 5.88
CA GLY A 169 -3.15 13.02 7.08
C GLY A 169 -1.80 13.64 6.73
N THR A 170 -1.07 13.05 5.77
CA THR A 170 0.20 13.58 5.25
C THR A 170 0.00 14.95 4.60
N LEU A 171 -1.09 15.13 3.84
CA LEU A 171 -1.42 16.40 3.17
C LEU A 171 -1.65 17.50 4.19
N HIS A 172 -2.48 17.23 5.19
CA HIS A 172 -2.76 18.18 6.26
C HIS A 172 -1.50 18.57 7.04
N LEU A 173 -0.68 17.58 7.43
CA LEU A 173 0.57 17.85 8.16
C LEU A 173 1.57 18.65 7.33
N THR A 174 1.68 18.37 6.04
CA THR A 174 2.60 19.09 5.14
C THR A 174 2.11 20.53 4.91
N PHE A 175 0.81 20.72 4.70
CA PHE A 175 0.20 22.04 4.59
C PHE A 175 0.50 22.90 5.83
N GLU A 176 0.25 22.39 7.04
CA GLU A 176 0.49 23.14 8.29
C GLU A 176 1.94 23.60 8.41
N LYS A 177 2.90 22.76 8.02
CA LYS A 177 4.32 23.14 8.04
C LYS A 177 4.65 24.30 7.12
N PHE A 178 4.10 24.35 5.91
CA PHE A 178 4.30 25.48 5.01
C PHE A 178 3.49 26.72 5.43
N TYR A 179 2.27 26.51 5.93
CA TYR A 179 1.37 27.56 6.39
C TYR A 179 2.02 28.45 7.47
N GLU A 180 2.78 27.86 8.40
CA GLU A 180 3.52 28.59 9.45
C GLU A 180 4.47 29.67 8.92
N TYR A 181 4.89 29.57 7.65
CA TYR A 181 5.81 30.52 7.02
C TYR A 181 5.14 31.47 6.03
N LEU A 182 3.92 31.13 5.56
CA LEU A 182 3.18 31.93 4.58
C LEU A 182 2.27 33.00 5.20
N VAL A 183 1.97 32.91 6.50
CA VAL A 183 1.09 33.83 7.26
C VAL A 183 1.83 34.64 8.32
#